data_AF-A0A2J8WT78-F1
#
_entry.id   AF-A0A2J8WT78-F1
#
_cell.length_a   1.000
_cell.length_b   1.000
_cell.length_c   1.000
_cell.angle_alpha   90.00
_cell.angle_beta   90.00
_cell.angle_gamma   90.00
#
_symmetry.space_group_name_H-M   'P 1'
#
loop_
_entity.id
_entity.type
_entity.pdbx_description
1 polymer ?
#
loop_
_entity_poly.entity_id
_entity_poly.type
_entity_poly.pdbx_seq_one_letter_code
_entity_poly.pdbx_strand_id
1 'polypeptide(L)'
;MGKSESQMDITDINTPKPKKKQRWTPLEISLSVLVLLLTIIAVTMIALYATYDDGICKSSDCIKSAARLIQNMDATAEPCTDFFKYACGGWLK
;
A
#
# COMPACT_ATOMS: atom_id res chain seq x y z
N MET A 1 -68.93 -48.97 -9.19
CA MET A 1 -67.81 -49.87 -8.90
C MET A 1 -66.55 -49.20 -9.45
N GLY A 2 -65.68 -48.49 -8.73
CA GLY A 2 -65.38 -48.46 -7.29
C GLY A 2 -64.08 -49.20 -7.00
N LYS A 3 -62.92 -48.51 -7.05
CA LYS A 3 -61.71 -48.74 -6.24
C LYS A 3 -60.72 -47.59 -6.49
N SER A 4 -60.86 -46.50 -5.74
CA SER A 4 -60.04 -46.12 -4.57
C SER A 4 -58.65 -45.60 -4.92
N GLU A 5 -58.54 -44.28 -4.75
CA GLU A 5 -57.36 -43.50 -4.46
C GLU A 5 -56.55 -44.12 -3.30
N SER A 6 -55.23 -44.08 -3.41
CA SER A 6 -54.38 -43.97 -2.23
C SER A 6 -53.27 -42.98 -2.53
N GLN A 7 -53.50 -41.77 -2.04
CA GLN A 7 -52.47 -40.84 -1.62
C GLN A 7 -51.38 -41.59 -0.85
N MET A 8 -50.11 -41.38 -1.21
CA MET A 8 -49.03 -41.62 -0.27
C MET A 8 -48.31 -40.29 -0.06
N ASP A 9 -48.68 -39.71 1.07
CA ASP A 9 -48.16 -38.50 1.66
C ASP A 9 -46.86 -38.80 2.42
N ILE A 10 -45.99 -37.80 2.43
CA ILE A 10 -44.90 -37.48 3.37
C ILE A 10 -44.02 -38.62 3.92
N THR A 11 -42.75 -38.63 3.50
CA THR A 11 -41.49 -38.64 4.30
C THR A 11 -40.33 -38.77 3.30
N ASP A 12 -39.29 -37.93 3.18
CA ASP A 12 -38.64 -36.95 4.02
C ASP A 12 -37.96 -35.91 3.09
N ILE A 13 -38.31 -34.63 3.18
CA ILE A 13 -37.44 -33.54 2.69
C ILE A 13 -36.53 -33.15 3.85
N ASN A 14 -35.56 -34.02 4.16
CA ASN A 14 -34.47 -33.72 5.08
C ASN A 14 -33.23 -34.51 4.67
N THR A 15 -32.76 -34.32 3.43
CA THR A 15 -31.36 -34.62 3.13
C THR A 15 -30.52 -33.42 3.55
N PRO A 16 -29.69 -33.51 4.60
CA PRO A 16 -28.71 -32.47 4.85
C PRO A 16 -27.78 -32.44 3.64
N LYS A 17 -27.82 -31.34 2.87
CA LYS A 17 -26.82 -31.06 1.83
C LYS A 17 -25.45 -31.38 2.44
N PRO A 18 -24.61 -32.22 1.82
CA PRO A 18 -23.28 -32.46 2.35
C PRO A 18 -22.58 -31.11 2.41
N LYS A 19 -22.48 -30.54 3.63
CA LYS A 19 -21.60 -29.40 3.87
C LYS A 19 -20.24 -29.93 3.49
N LYS A 20 -19.73 -29.53 2.32
CA LYS A 20 -18.37 -29.87 1.89
C LYS A 20 -17.47 -29.43 3.03
N LYS A 21 -17.05 -30.38 3.87
CA LYS A 21 -16.09 -30.13 4.95
C LYS A 21 -14.79 -29.84 4.22
N GLN A 22 -14.55 -28.55 4.01
CA GLN A 22 -13.31 -28.06 3.47
C GLN A 22 -12.21 -28.42 4.47
N ARG A 23 -11.53 -29.54 4.20
CA ARG A 23 -10.48 -30.12 5.03
C ARG A 23 -9.17 -29.41 4.69
N TRP A 24 -9.07 -28.12 5.02
CA TRP A 24 -7.79 -27.42 4.95
C TRP A 24 -6.93 -27.86 6.13
N THR A 25 -5.65 -28.09 5.90
CA THR A 25 -4.71 -28.35 6.99
C THR A 25 -4.47 -27.02 7.74
N PRO A 26 -4.23 -27.05 9.06
CA PRO A 26 -3.99 -25.83 9.84
C PRO A 26 -2.78 -25.03 9.32
N LEU A 27 -1.82 -25.71 8.67
CA LEU A 27 -0.67 -25.09 8.02
C LEU A 27 -1.09 -24.23 6.81
N GLU A 28 -1.98 -24.73 5.97
CA GLU A 28 -2.48 -23.98 4.79
C GLU A 28 -3.27 -22.74 5.21
N ILE A 29 -4.06 -22.83 6.28
CA ILE A 29 -4.78 -21.67 6.83
C ILE A 29 -3.79 -20.65 7.38
N SER A 30 -2.79 -21.10 8.14
CA SER A 30 -1.74 -20.23 8.70
C SER A 30 -0.97 -19.50 7.60
N LEU A 31 -0.56 -20.22 6.55
CA LEU A 31 0.13 -19.65 5.40
C LEU A 31 -0.75 -18.63 4.66
N SER A 32 -2.02 -18.96 4.44
CA SER A 32 -2.97 -18.07 3.79
C SER A 32 -3.17 -16.76 4.57
N VAL A 33 -3.27 -16.84 5.90
CA VAL A 33 -3.38 -15.66 6.78
C VAL A 33 -2.10 -14.84 6.74
N LEU A 34 -0.93 -15.48 6.83
CA LEU A 34 0.35 -14.78 6.78
C LEU A 34 0.53 -14.01 5.46
N VAL A 35 0.25 -14.67 4.33
CA VAL A 35 0.31 -14.05 3.01
C VAL A 35 -0.65 -12.85 2.94
N LEU A 36 -1.87 -13.01 3.43
CA LEU A 36 -2.85 -11.91 3.45
C LEU A 36 -2.41 -10.73 4.33
N LEU A 37 -1.78 -10.99 5.47
CA LEU A 37 -1.23 -9.91 6.32
C LEU A 37 -0.08 -9.18 5.61
N LEU A 38 0.82 -9.92 4.98
CA LEU A 38 1.94 -9.34 4.22
C LEU A 38 1.46 -8.51 3.04
N THR A 39 0.43 -8.96 2.32
CA THR A 39 -0.14 -8.17 1.22
C THR A 39 -0.81 -6.90 1.72
N ILE A 40 -1.54 -6.96 2.84
CA ILE A 40 -2.11 -5.75 3.46
C ILE A 40 -1.01 -4.76 3.83
N ILE A 41 0.06 -5.21 4.50
CA ILE A 41 1.18 -4.34 4.87
C ILE A 41 1.86 -3.72 3.64
N ALA A 42 2.08 -4.51 2.58
CA ALA A 42 2.67 -4.00 1.36
C ALA A 42 1.76 -2.93 0.72
N VAL A 43 0.45 -3.19 0.64
CA VAL A 43 -0.52 -2.24 0.08
C VAL A 43 -0.59 -0.96 0.91
N THR A 44 -0.62 -1.05 2.25
CA THR A 44 -0.64 0.14 3.11
C THR A 44 0.64 0.96 2.97
N MET A 45 1.81 0.32 2.91
CA MET A 45 3.09 1.01 2.69
C MET A 45 3.14 1.72 1.34
N ILE A 46 2.69 1.06 0.27
CA ILE A 46 2.63 1.67 -1.07
C ILE A 46 1.67 2.84 -1.09
N ALA A 47 0.49 2.70 -0.48
CA ALA A 47 -0.50 3.76 -0.41
C ALA A 47 0.06 4.97 0.36
N LEU A 48 0.65 4.73 1.53
CA LEU A 48 1.31 5.79 2.31
C LEU A 48 2.37 6.51 1.48
N TYR A 49 3.26 5.78 0.81
CA TYR A 49 4.30 6.38 -0.02
C TYR A 49 3.74 7.19 -1.21
N ALA A 50 2.69 6.68 -1.86
CA ALA A 50 2.09 7.34 -3.02
C ALA A 50 1.29 8.60 -2.66
N THR A 51 0.70 8.63 -1.46
CA THR A 51 -0.10 9.78 -0.99
C THR A 51 0.68 10.74 -0.09
N TYR A 52 1.90 10.39 0.29
CA TYR A 52 2.73 11.23 1.15
C TYR A 52 3.17 12.49 0.40
N ASP A 53 2.80 13.65 0.95
CA ASP A 53 3.30 14.95 0.52
C ASP A 53 4.33 15.44 1.53
N ASP A 54 5.59 15.61 1.08
CA ASP A 54 6.68 16.15 1.89
C ASP A 54 6.75 17.68 1.86
N GLY A 55 5.86 18.34 1.10
CA GLY A 55 5.86 19.79 0.91
C GLY A 55 7.05 20.30 0.09
N ILE A 56 7.85 19.43 -0.52
CA ILE A 56 9.02 19.80 -1.33
C ILE A 56 8.59 19.98 -2.78
N CYS A 57 8.89 21.15 -3.34
CA CYS A 57 8.66 21.40 -4.76
C CYS A 57 9.59 20.54 -5.65
N LYS A 58 9.01 19.65 -6.46
CA LYS A 58 9.72 18.78 -7.40
C LYS A 58 9.49 19.18 -8.87
N SER A 59 8.97 20.38 -9.13
CA SER A 59 8.81 20.89 -10.50
C SER A 59 10.17 21.08 -11.17
N SER A 60 10.20 21.06 -12.51
CA SER A 60 11.44 21.29 -13.26
C SER A 60 12.10 22.62 -12.91
N ASP A 61 11.30 23.65 -12.65
CA ASP A 61 11.79 24.99 -12.37
C ASP A 61 12.38 25.10 -10.97
N CYS A 62 11.75 24.43 -9.99
CA CYS A 62 12.31 24.31 -8.64
C CYS A 62 13.63 23.55 -8.66
N ILE A 63 13.72 22.43 -9.37
CA ILE A 63 14.96 21.62 -9.44
C ILE A 63 16.08 22.42 -10.12
N LYS A 64 15.80 23.08 -11.25
CA LYS A 64 16.80 23.91 -11.95
C LYS A 64 17.27 25.08 -11.09
N SER A 65 16.36 25.74 -10.38
CA SER A 65 16.69 26.86 -9.50
C SER A 65 17.51 26.40 -8.30
N ALA A 66 17.09 25.31 -7.65
CA ALA A 66 17.81 24.72 -6.52
C ALA A 66 19.23 24.28 -6.91
N ALA A 67 19.39 23.65 -8.08
CA ALA A 67 20.70 23.26 -8.59
C ALA A 67 21.63 24.47 -8.77
N ARG A 68 21.14 25.58 -9.32
CA ARG A 68 21.91 26.83 -9.47
C ARG A 68 22.31 27.41 -8.12
N LEU A 69 21.40 27.43 -7.15
CA LEU A 69 21.69 27.92 -5.80
C LEU A 69 22.80 27.10 -5.14
N ILE A 70 22.72 25.77 -5.23
CA ILE A 70 23.71 24.84 -4.64
C ILE A 70 25.08 25.00 -5.31
N GLN A 71 25.13 25.16 -6.63
CA GLN A 71 26.39 25.31 -7.37
C GLN A 71 27.13 26.61 -7.03
N ASN A 72 26.38 27.69 -6.80
CA ASN A 72 26.98 29.00 -6.56
C ASN A 72 27.39 29.22 -5.09
N MET A 73 26.76 28.50 -4.15
CA MET A 73 27.05 28.67 -2.72
C MET A 73 28.32 27.94 -2.27
N ASP A 74 29.01 28.50 -1.29
CA ASP A 74 30.06 27.86 -0.51
C ASP A 74 29.55 27.55 0.90
N ALA A 75 29.03 26.33 1.11
CA ALA A 75 28.48 25.91 2.40
C ALA A 75 29.53 25.79 3.53
N THR A 76 30.81 26.01 3.24
CA THR A 76 31.88 26.05 4.27
C THR A 76 32.03 27.43 4.91
N ALA A 77 31.51 28.48 4.28
CA ALA A 77 31.51 29.83 4.83
C ALA A 77 30.30 30.04 5.76
N GLU A 78 30.50 30.71 6.89
CA GLU A 78 29.41 31.02 7.81
C GLU A 78 28.58 32.21 7.28
N PRO A 79 27.26 32.05 7.05
CA PRO A 79 26.43 33.10 6.44
C PRO A 79 26.38 34.40 7.24
N CYS A 80 26.46 34.31 8.57
CA CYS A 80 26.41 35.48 9.47
C CYS A 80 27.72 36.28 9.48
N THR A 81 28.81 35.67 9.04
CA THR A 81 30.16 36.26 9.04
C THR A 81 30.48 36.83 7.66
N ASP A 82 30.21 36.06 6.59
CA ASP A 82 30.40 36.50 5.21
C ASP A 82 29.34 35.86 4.30
N PHE A 83 28.20 36.54 4.19
CA PHE A 83 27.10 36.07 3.35
C PHE A 83 27.47 36.07 1.85
N PHE A 84 28.35 36.96 1.41
CA PHE A 84 28.77 36.99 0.01
C PHE A 84 29.54 35.73 -0.34
N LYS A 85 30.51 35.36 0.49
CA LYS A 85 31.26 34.12 0.31
C LYS A 85 30.36 32.89 0.43
N TYR A 86 29.43 32.87 1.39
CA TYR A 86 28.46 31.78 1.49
C TYR A 86 27.59 31.66 0.23
N ALA A 87 27.04 32.75 -0.29
CA ALA A 87 26.08 32.71 -1.40
C ALA A 87 26.75 32.55 -2.79
N CYS A 88 27.96 33.08 -2.97
CA CYS A 88 28.63 33.18 -4.27
C CYS A 88 30.02 32.51 -4.33
N GLY A 89 30.53 32.00 -3.22
CA GLY A 89 31.90 31.46 -3.15
C GLY A 89 32.11 30.20 -4.00
N GLY A 90 31.06 29.46 -4.34
CA GLY A 90 31.11 28.35 -5.30
C GLY A 90 31.21 28.82 -6.75
N TRP A 91 30.62 29.98 -7.08
CA TRP A 91 30.70 30.57 -8.42
C TRP A 91 32.08 31.16 -8.74
N LEU A 92 32.82 31.58 -7.71
CA LEU A 92 34.15 32.20 -7.84
C LEU A 92 35.31 31.18 -7.87
N LYS A 93 35.03 29.89 -7.66
CA LYS A 93 35.99 28.78 -7.73
C LYS A 93 35.97 28.15 -9.11
#